data_AF-A0AAV9XQ19-F1
#
_entry.id   AF-A0AAV9XQ19-F1
#
_cell.length_a   1.000
_cell.length_b   1.000
_cell.length_c   1.000
_cell.angle_alpha   90.00
_cell.angle_beta   90.00
_cell.angle_gamma   90.00
#
_symmetry.space_group_name_H-M   'P 1'
#
loop_
_entity.id
_entity.type
_entity.pdbx_description
1 polymer ?
#
loop_
_entity_poly.entity_id
_entity_poly.type
_entity_poly.pdbx_seq_one_letter_code
_entity_poly.pdbx_strand_id
1 'polypeptide(L)'
;MPVTGLYFCPDSGTTQAPATAIIDRLSKRYQPVLTTKFSLEHRLLREHGLPTPTPTTSTPTSTTAPNLPSAASASTNNSTGAAGGGAAQGRPDQPRFMQYLDLSHHPGKRFCLVDKTIVTLDPDFDQILTSKLQSLWGMRQTLKADGSGFDLEDFRIKVATLTQGSMLKGVLVEVEYLPASTLEQGEAVIRDFIDQLELPSGANVRLYFSQAVRSGDKEGEEREFSILDTGMQYMELLRLR
;
A
#
# COMPACT_ATOMS: atom_id res chain seq x y z
N MET A 1 -20.92 -0.18 -6.84
CA MET A 1 -19.79 -0.18 -7.82
C MET A 1 -19.58 -1.62 -8.29
N PRO A 2 -19.04 -1.89 -9.50
CA PRO A 2 -18.66 -3.24 -9.94
C PRO A 2 -17.66 -3.88 -8.98
N VAL A 3 -17.75 -5.20 -8.81
CA VAL A 3 -16.79 -5.97 -8.01
C VAL A 3 -15.50 -6.15 -8.78
N THR A 4 -14.37 -5.94 -8.10
CA THR A 4 -13.03 -6.11 -8.67
C THR A 4 -12.30 -7.26 -7.99
N GLY A 5 -11.56 -8.04 -8.78
CA GLY A 5 -10.52 -8.95 -8.31
C GLY A 5 -9.17 -8.61 -8.94
N LEU A 6 -8.08 -8.73 -8.17
CA LEU A 6 -6.72 -8.48 -8.65
C LEU A 6 -5.90 -9.76 -8.65
N TYR A 7 -5.41 -10.14 -9.81
CA TYR A 7 -4.50 -11.25 -9.99
C TYR A 7 -3.07 -10.73 -10.19
N PHE A 8 -2.10 -11.32 -9.50
CA PHE A 8 -0.70 -10.96 -9.62
C PHE A 8 0.15 -12.19 -9.89
N CYS A 9 0.88 -12.14 -11.01
CA CYS A 9 1.93 -13.10 -11.35
C CYS A 9 3.29 -12.40 -11.17
N PRO A 10 4.06 -12.72 -10.11
CA PRO A 10 5.38 -12.14 -9.93
C PRO A 10 6.32 -12.56 -11.05
N ASP A 11 7.33 -11.72 -11.30
CA ASP A 11 8.37 -12.03 -12.27
C ASP A 11 9.19 -13.24 -11.82
N SER A 12 9.26 -14.26 -12.66
CA SER A 12 10.15 -15.42 -12.50
C SER A 12 11.56 -15.18 -13.07
N GLY A 13 11.84 -13.97 -13.55
CA GLY A 13 13.11 -13.57 -14.16
C GLY A 13 13.15 -13.68 -15.68
N THR A 14 11.99 -13.76 -16.35
CA THR A 14 11.89 -14.05 -17.80
C THR A 14 10.97 -13.07 -18.50
N THR A 15 11.48 -11.87 -18.81
CA THR A 15 10.97 -10.87 -19.77
C THR A 15 9.46 -10.51 -19.70
N GLN A 16 8.98 -9.55 -20.50
CA GLN A 16 7.57 -9.14 -20.57
C GLN A 16 6.60 -10.24 -21.08
N ALA A 17 7.10 -11.45 -21.33
CA ALA A 17 6.38 -12.57 -21.91
C ALA A 17 5.05 -12.93 -21.19
N PRO A 18 4.91 -12.84 -19.86
CA PRO A 18 3.67 -13.24 -19.20
C PRO A 18 2.49 -12.33 -19.56
N ALA A 19 2.68 -11.02 -19.73
CA ALA A 19 1.58 -10.11 -20.06
C ALA A 19 1.05 -10.38 -21.47
N THR A 20 1.95 -10.52 -22.45
CA THR A 20 1.59 -10.88 -23.82
C THR A 20 0.89 -12.24 -23.87
N ALA A 21 1.40 -13.25 -23.18
CA ALA A 21 0.76 -14.57 -23.15
C ALA A 21 -0.67 -14.53 -22.57
N ILE A 22 -0.92 -13.71 -21.55
CA ILE A 22 -2.26 -13.53 -20.98
C ILE A 22 -3.19 -12.83 -21.99
N ILE A 23 -2.71 -11.77 -22.64
CA ILE A 23 -3.47 -11.04 -23.66
C ILE A 23 -3.79 -11.95 -24.85
N ASP A 24 -2.84 -12.77 -25.30
CA ASP A 24 -3.04 -13.72 -26.40
C ASP A 24 -4.10 -14.77 -26.05
N ARG A 25 -4.09 -15.30 -24.82
CA ARG A 25 -5.11 -16.24 -24.34
C ARG A 25 -6.49 -15.60 -24.26
N LEU A 26 -6.57 -14.39 -23.69
CA LEU A 26 -7.80 -13.62 -23.63
C LEU A 26 -8.36 -13.38 -25.03
N SER A 27 -7.49 -12.97 -25.96
CA SER A 27 -7.85 -12.70 -27.36
C SER A 27 -8.33 -13.94 -28.10
N LYS A 28 -7.62 -15.07 -27.93
CA LYS A 28 -7.94 -16.34 -28.58
C LYS A 28 -9.29 -16.90 -28.12
N ARG A 29 -9.62 -16.76 -26.84
CA ARG A 29 -10.80 -17.40 -26.23
C ARG A 29 -12.04 -16.53 -26.30
N TYR A 30 -11.89 -15.22 -26.15
CA TYR A 30 -13.02 -14.32 -25.91
C TYR A 30 -13.11 -13.15 -26.89
N GLN A 31 -12.08 -12.89 -27.71
CA GLN A 31 -12.05 -11.77 -28.67
C GLN A 31 -12.52 -10.44 -28.06
N PRO A 32 -11.91 -9.99 -26.94
CA PRO A 32 -12.36 -8.79 -26.26
C PRO A 32 -12.06 -7.54 -27.09
N VAL A 33 -12.75 -6.45 -26.78
CA VAL A 33 -12.53 -5.16 -27.41
C VAL A 33 -11.47 -4.39 -26.63
N LEU A 34 -10.36 -4.02 -27.28
CA LEU A 34 -9.35 -3.14 -26.70
C LEU A 34 -9.98 -1.77 -26.41
N THR A 35 -9.84 -1.27 -25.18
CA THR A 35 -10.39 0.04 -24.79
C THR A 35 -9.33 1.11 -24.73
N THR A 36 -8.68 1.26 -23.58
CA THR A 36 -7.74 2.35 -23.31
C THR A 36 -6.44 1.83 -22.72
N LYS A 37 -5.41 2.69 -22.74
CA LYS A 37 -4.19 2.41 -22.01
C LYS A 37 -4.50 2.41 -20.51
N PHE A 38 -4.06 1.36 -19.83
CA PHE A 38 -4.11 1.27 -18.39
C PHE A 38 -2.75 1.66 -17.80
N SER A 39 -2.76 2.49 -16.77
CA SER A 39 -1.57 2.78 -15.99
C SER A 39 -1.90 3.01 -14.53
N LEU A 40 -0.96 2.69 -13.65
CA LEU A 40 -1.03 3.03 -12.23
C LEU A 40 0.31 3.52 -11.72
N GLU A 41 0.26 4.35 -10.69
CA GLU A 41 1.42 4.73 -9.91
C GLU A 41 1.12 4.52 -8.42
N HIS A 42 1.97 3.74 -7.76
CA HIS A 42 1.94 3.53 -6.32
C HIS A 42 3.21 4.07 -5.68
N ARG A 43 3.06 4.74 -4.56
CA ARG A 43 4.13 5.35 -3.80
C ARG A 43 4.03 4.96 -2.33
N LEU A 44 5.12 4.44 -1.78
CA LEU A 44 5.27 4.20 -0.35
C LEU A 44 6.10 5.32 0.25
N LEU A 45 5.53 6.03 1.22
CA LEU A 45 6.20 7.07 1.98
C LEU A 45 6.38 6.60 3.42
N ARG A 46 7.49 7.01 4.04
CA ARG A 46 7.80 6.75 5.45
C ARG A 46 7.80 8.06 6.21
N GLU A 47 7.17 8.04 7.37
CA GLU A 47 7.18 9.17 8.30
C GLU A 47 8.60 9.40 8.83
N HIS A 48 9.05 10.66 8.79
CA HIS A 48 10.23 11.12 9.49
C HIS A 48 9.85 11.38 10.95
N GLY A 49 10.65 10.85 11.88
CA GLY A 49 10.48 11.20 13.30
C GLY A 49 10.63 12.71 13.49
N LEU A 50 9.80 13.28 14.35
CA LEU A 50 9.96 14.68 14.76
C LEU A 50 11.38 14.86 15.32
N PRO A 51 12.10 15.95 14.97
CA PRO A 51 13.37 16.22 15.60
C PRO A 51 13.13 16.32 17.11
N THR A 52 13.68 15.37 17.87
CA THR A 52 13.71 15.45 19.33
C THR A 52 14.27 16.82 19.71
N PRO A 53 13.58 17.62 20.55
CA PRO A 53 14.14 18.89 20.99
C PRO A 53 15.47 18.59 21.68
N THR A 54 16.57 19.04 21.07
CA THR A 54 17.88 18.96 21.68
C THR A 54 17.79 19.71 23.00
N PRO A 55 18.14 19.10 24.15
CA PRO A 55 18.22 19.85 25.40
C PRO A 55 19.23 20.98 25.18
N THR A 56 18.76 22.22 25.26
CA THR A 56 19.61 23.40 25.29
C THR A 56 20.42 23.34 26.59
N THR A 57 21.60 22.76 26.52
CA THR A 57 22.61 22.87 27.59
C THR A 57 23.02 24.34 27.66
N SER A 58 22.29 25.11 28.46
CA SER A 58 22.74 26.41 28.91
C SER A 58 23.92 26.18 29.86
N THR A 59 25.12 26.48 29.38
CA THR A 59 26.35 26.44 30.17
C THR A 59 26.44 27.73 30.98
N PRO A 60 26.34 27.73 32.32
CA PRO A 60 26.77 28.87 33.11
C PRO A 60 28.29 28.84 33.24
N THR A 61 28.95 29.86 32.70
CA THR A 61 30.37 30.17 32.96
C THR A 61 30.55 30.49 34.45
N SER A 62 31.37 29.72 35.15
CA SER A 62 31.89 30.08 36.47
C SER A 62 33.41 29.97 36.50
N THR A 63 34.01 30.94 37.16
CA THR A 63 35.42 31.31 37.18
C THR A 63 36.26 30.41 38.11
N THR A 64 37.50 30.14 37.68
CA THR A 64 38.73 29.62 38.35
C THR A 64 38.86 29.91 39.87
N ALA A 65 39.47 29.14 40.79
CA ALA A 65 40.42 27.99 40.87
C ALA A 65 40.54 27.56 42.41
N PRO A 66 41.54 26.80 42.93
CA PRO A 66 42.10 25.46 42.59
C PRO A 66 42.18 24.42 43.77
N ASN A 67 42.30 23.14 43.39
CA ASN A 67 42.87 21.91 44.01
C ASN A 67 43.28 21.77 45.49
N LEU A 68 42.91 20.61 46.10
CA LEU A 68 43.83 19.56 46.62
C LEU A 68 43.08 18.21 46.88
N PRO A 69 43.75 17.02 46.88
CA PRO A 69 43.10 15.70 46.80
C PRO A 69 43.17 14.85 48.09
N SER A 70 42.25 13.90 48.28
CA SER A 70 42.54 12.59 48.90
C SER A 70 41.38 11.57 48.92
N ALA A 71 41.77 10.33 48.63
CA ALA A 71 41.34 9.04 49.17
C ALA A 71 39.95 8.42 48.87
N ALA A 72 40.06 7.28 48.18
CA ALA A 72 39.24 6.07 48.11
C ALA A 72 38.13 5.82 49.15
N SER A 73 37.01 5.23 48.70
CA SER A 73 36.56 3.88 49.10
C SER A 73 35.20 3.53 48.46
N ALA A 74 34.97 2.22 48.37
CA ALA A 74 33.86 1.57 47.69
C ALA A 74 32.59 1.44 48.55
N SER A 75 31.51 0.98 47.89
CA SER A 75 30.33 0.26 48.39
C SER A 75 28.97 0.97 48.31
N THR A 76 28.15 0.42 47.41
CA THR A 76 26.79 -0.12 47.61
C THR A 76 25.85 0.60 48.59
N ASN A 77 24.69 1.08 48.10
CA ASN A 77 23.41 0.49 48.47
C ASN A 77 22.19 1.07 47.73
N ASN A 78 21.30 0.13 47.39
CA ASN A 78 19.90 0.32 47.04
C ASN A 78 19.16 1.24 48.02
N SER A 79 18.25 2.06 47.50
CA SER A 79 16.99 2.32 48.19
C SER A 79 15.83 2.51 47.20
N THR A 80 14.82 1.69 47.44
CA THR A 80 13.47 1.73 46.92
C THR A 80 12.77 3.05 47.27
N GLY A 81 12.16 3.69 46.26
CA GLY A 81 11.23 4.81 46.41
C GLY A 81 10.09 4.66 45.40
N ALA A 82 8.89 4.43 45.91
CA ALA A 82 7.67 4.25 45.15
C ALA A 82 7.02 5.58 44.73
N ALA A 83 6.15 5.46 43.72
CA ALA A 83 5.01 6.32 43.39
C ALA A 83 5.29 7.70 42.76
N GLY A 84 5.09 7.74 41.43
CA GLY A 84 4.79 8.95 40.67
C GLY A 84 4.08 8.56 39.39
N GLY A 85 2.79 8.90 39.26
CA GLY A 85 1.98 8.60 38.09
C GLY A 85 2.42 9.39 36.86
N GLY A 86 2.04 8.86 35.68
CA GLY A 86 2.04 9.63 34.44
C GLY A 86 2.76 8.95 33.28
N ALA A 87 2.06 8.95 32.14
CA ALA A 87 2.48 8.59 30.79
C ALA A 87 2.66 7.10 30.50
N ALA A 88 1.72 6.58 29.70
CA ALA A 88 1.88 5.38 28.91
C ALA A 88 3.24 5.42 28.18
N GLN A 89 4.14 4.55 28.62
CA GLN A 89 5.47 4.39 28.07
C GLN A 89 5.31 3.86 26.64
N GLY A 90 5.49 4.76 25.67
CA GLY A 90 5.33 4.49 24.25
C GLY A 90 6.18 3.30 23.82
N ARG A 91 5.56 2.38 23.07
CA ARG A 91 6.30 1.39 22.27
C ARG A 91 7.39 2.12 21.46
N PRO A 92 8.56 1.51 21.23
CA PRO A 92 9.54 2.07 20.31
C PRO A 92 8.82 2.39 18.99
N ASP A 93 8.91 3.67 18.60
CA ASP A 93 8.13 4.30 17.54
C ASP A 93 8.39 3.58 16.21
N GLN A 94 7.53 2.63 15.86
CA GLN A 94 7.69 1.91 14.60
C GLN A 94 7.51 2.91 13.47
N PRO A 95 8.35 2.84 12.41
CA PRO A 95 8.22 3.75 11.29
C PRO A 95 6.81 3.62 10.70
N ARG A 96 6.07 4.73 10.69
CA ARG A 96 4.75 4.79 10.07
C ARG A 96 4.90 4.92 8.57
N PHE A 97 4.00 4.26 7.84
CA PHE A 97 4.01 4.27 6.39
C PHE A 97 2.68 4.79 5.85
N MET A 98 2.79 5.59 4.79
CA MET A 98 1.68 6.04 3.97
C MET A 98 1.82 5.39 2.60
N GLN A 99 0.76 4.74 2.12
CA GLN A 99 0.66 4.30 0.73
C GLN A 99 -0.21 5.28 -0.04
N TYR A 100 0.26 5.70 -1.21
CA TYR A 100 -0.44 6.58 -2.12
C TYR A 100 -0.59 5.89 -3.47
N LEU A 101 -1.80 5.87 -4.04
CA LEU A 101 -2.11 5.17 -5.26
C LEU A 101 -2.89 6.06 -6.23
N ASP A 102 -2.44 6.03 -7.48
CA ASP A 102 -3.09 6.59 -8.65
C ASP A 102 -3.50 5.47 -9.61
N LEU A 103 -4.76 5.48 -10.04
CA LEU A 103 -5.31 4.55 -11.03
C LEU A 103 -5.85 5.36 -12.21
N SER A 104 -5.36 5.10 -13.43
CA SER A 104 -5.75 5.90 -14.62
C SER A 104 -7.24 5.81 -14.96
N HIS A 105 -7.90 4.72 -14.58
CA HIS A 105 -9.33 4.49 -14.83
C HIS A 105 -10.25 5.11 -13.76
N HIS A 106 -9.68 5.73 -12.73
CA HIS A 106 -10.40 6.55 -11.77
C HIS A 106 -9.86 7.99 -11.78
N PRO A 107 -10.01 8.71 -12.91
CA PRO A 107 -9.54 10.08 -13.03
C PRO A 107 -10.23 10.95 -11.96
N GLY A 108 -9.44 11.75 -11.26
CA GLY A 108 -9.93 12.62 -10.20
C GLY A 108 -9.96 12.01 -8.80
N LYS A 109 -9.58 10.74 -8.62
CA LYS A 109 -9.47 10.12 -7.29
C LYS A 109 -8.08 9.54 -7.07
N ARG A 110 -7.54 9.78 -5.88
CA ARG A 110 -6.29 9.20 -5.39
C ARG A 110 -6.59 8.45 -4.11
N PHE A 111 -5.92 7.34 -3.89
CA PHE A 111 -6.11 6.58 -2.65
C PHE A 111 -4.94 6.82 -1.73
N CYS A 112 -5.24 7.06 -0.46
CA CYS A 112 -4.24 7.15 0.58
C CYS A 112 -4.60 6.18 1.69
N LEU A 113 -3.65 5.30 2.04
CA LEU A 113 -3.77 4.37 3.14
C LEU A 113 -2.68 4.67 4.17
N VAL A 114 -3.10 4.94 5.40
CA VAL A 114 -2.21 5.05 6.55
C VAL A 114 -2.72 4.12 7.63
N ASP A 115 -1.82 3.29 8.16
CA ASP A 115 -2.12 2.21 9.10
C ASP A 115 -3.14 1.19 8.56
N LYS A 116 -4.43 1.42 8.83
CA LYS A 116 -5.57 0.61 8.36
C LYS A 116 -6.70 1.45 7.77
N THR A 117 -6.51 2.76 7.67
CA THR A 117 -7.53 3.70 7.21
C THR A 117 -7.22 4.13 5.80
N ILE A 118 -8.12 3.80 4.88
CA ILE A 118 -8.05 4.26 3.49
C ILE A 118 -9.02 5.42 3.26
N VAL A 119 -8.58 6.40 2.49
CA VAL A 119 -9.40 7.54 2.04
C VAL A 119 -9.16 7.81 0.56
N THR A 120 -10.16 8.40 -0.10
CA THR A 120 -9.97 9.05 -1.41
C THR A 120 -9.59 10.51 -1.23
N LEU A 121 -8.67 10.98 -2.05
CA LEU A 121 -8.16 12.35 -2.09
C LEU A 121 -8.29 12.91 -3.50
N ASP A 122 -8.36 14.24 -3.58
CA ASP A 122 -8.32 14.96 -4.84
C ASP A 122 -6.89 14.96 -5.43
N PRO A 123 -6.72 15.11 -6.76
CA PRO A 123 -5.41 15.14 -7.41
C PRO A 123 -4.47 16.21 -6.85
N ASP A 124 -5.00 17.34 -6.41
CA ASP A 124 -4.24 18.47 -5.85
C ASP A 124 -3.51 18.10 -4.55
N PHE A 125 -3.93 17.03 -3.87
CA PHE A 125 -3.24 16.54 -2.68
C PHE A 125 -1.79 16.13 -2.99
N ASP A 126 -1.48 15.69 -4.21
CA ASP A 126 -0.12 15.34 -4.60
C ASP A 126 0.84 16.53 -4.46
N GLN A 127 0.38 17.72 -4.85
CA GLN A 127 1.17 18.94 -4.69
C GLN A 127 1.41 19.26 -3.21
N ILE A 128 0.41 19.05 -2.36
CA ILE A 128 0.55 19.24 -0.91
C ILE A 128 1.57 18.24 -0.35
N LEU A 129 1.46 16.97 -0.72
CA LEU A 129 2.33 15.90 -0.27
C LEU A 129 3.79 16.16 -0.65
N THR A 130 4.04 16.56 -1.90
CA THR A 130 5.39 16.76 -2.44
C THR A 130 6.02 18.10 -2.06
N SER A 131 5.23 19.17 -1.86
CA SER A 131 5.78 20.51 -1.60
C SER A 131 5.68 20.98 -0.14
N LYS A 132 4.68 20.52 0.62
CA LYS A 132 4.40 20.99 1.98
C LYS A 132 4.71 19.94 3.04
N LEU A 133 4.53 18.66 2.71
CA LEU A 133 4.68 17.56 3.67
C LEU A 133 5.99 16.78 3.53
N GLN A 134 6.92 17.22 2.67
CA GLN A 134 8.21 16.55 2.42
C GLN A 134 9.10 16.40 3.66
N SER A 135 8.96 17.26 4.67
CA SER A 135 9.70 17.14 5.94
C SER A 135 9.13 16.06 6.86
N LEU A 136 7.85 15.72 6.71
CA LEU A 136 7.15 14.71 7.49
C LEU A 136 7.16 13.35 6.77
N TRP A 137 7.11 13.33 5.44
CA TRP A 137 6.99 12.11 4.65
C TRP A 137 8.09 12.03 3.61
N GLY A 138 8.93 10.99 3.72
CA GLY A 138 9.99 10.70 2.76
C GLY A 138 9.60 9.56 1.83
N MET A 139 9.76 9.76 0.52
CA MET A 139 9.55 8.71 -0.49
C MET A 139 10.47 7.51 -0.27
N ARG A 140 9.93 6.29 -0.28
CA ARG A 140 10.68 5.04 -0.10
C ARG A 140 10.64 4.14 -1.31
N GLN A 141 9.48 4.04 -1.95
CA GLN A 141 9.30 3.16 -3.09
C GLN A 141 8.29 3.77 -4.04
N THR A 142 8.54 3.58 -5.33
CA THR A 142 7.59 3.91 -6.39
C THR A 142 7.44 2.68 -7.28
N LEU A 143 6.21 2.21 -7.42
CA LEU A 143 5.83 1.16 -8.34
C LEU A 143 4.99 1.78 -9.46
N LYS A 144 5.24 1.36 -10.70
CA LYS A 144 4.47 1.79 -11.86
C LYS A 144 4.00 0.57 -12.62
N ALA A 145 2.75 0.61 -13.09
CA ALA A 145 2.29 -0.38 -14.05
C ALA A 145 1.79 0.31 -15.31
N ASP A 146 2.10 -0.28 -16.46
CA ASP A 146 1.65 0.14 -17.77
C ASP A 146 1.09 -1.07 -18.52
N GLY A 147 -0.02 -0.87 -19.21
CA GLY A 147 -0.73 -1.95 -19.87
C GLY A 147 -1.95 -1.51 -20.67
N SER A 148 -2.87 -2.45 -20.86
CA SER A 148 -4.04 -2.30 -21.72
C SER A 148 -5.31 -2.74 -21.01
N GLY A 149 -6.38 -1.99 -21.23
CA GLY A 149 -7.74 -2.34 -20.84
C GLY A 149 -8.51 -3.00 -21.98
N PHE A 150 -9.43 -3.89 -21.60
CA PHE A 150 -10.24 -4.69 -22.50
C PHE A 150 -11.67 -4.77 -21.95
N ASP A 151 -12.65 -4.59 -22.83
CA ASP A 151 -14.06 -4.84 -22.52
C ASP A 151 -14.47 -6.19 -23.11
N LEU A 152 -15.16 -7.00 -22.29
CA LEU A 152 -15.65 -8.32 -22.65
C LEU A 152 -17.03 -8.55 -22.01
N GLU A 153 -18.10 -8.26 -22.75
CA GLU A 153 -19.49 -8.42 -22.26
C GLU A 153 -19.69 -7.87 -20.84
N ASP A 154 -19.86 -8.75 -19.85
CA ASP A 154 -20.07 -8.42 -18.44
C ASP A 154 -18.78 -8.12 -17.66
N PHE A 155 -17.62 -8.14 -18.32
CA PHE A 155 -16.31 -7.98 -17.72
C PHE A 155 -15.53 -6.80 -18.29
N ARG A 156 -14.72 -6.18 -17.42
CA ARG A 156 -13.59 -5.35 -17.83
C ARG A 156 -12.30 -5.93 -17.30
N ILE A 157 -11.33 -6.12 -18.20
CA ILE A 157 -10.05 -6.72 -17.88
C ILE A 157 -8.96 -5.70 -18.14
N LYS A 158 -8.03 -5.54 -17.19
CA LYS A 158 -6.85 -4.69 -17.38
C LYS A 158 -5.61 -5.53 -17.13
N VAL A 159 -4.71 -5.61 -18.10
CA VAL A 159 -3.44 -6.36 -17.99
C VAL A 159 -2.30 -5.37 -18.04
N ALA A 160 -1.46 -5.33 -17.01
CA ALA A 160 -0.31 -4.43 -16.94
C ALA A 160 0.95 -5.08 -16.37
N THR A 161 2.08 -4.59 -16.85
CA THR A 161 3.39 -4.98 -16.34
C THR A 161 3.80 -4.05 -15.20
N LEU A 162 4.08 -4.60 -14.02
CA LEU A 162 4.47 -3.87 -12.82
C LEU A 162 6.00 -3.73 -12.73
N THR A 163 6.49 -2.53 -12.48
CA THR A 163 7.91 -2.19 -12.41
C THR A 163 8.24 -1.34 -11.17
N GLN A 164 9.48 -1.45 -10.69
CA GLN A 164 10.08 -0.57 -9.69
C GLN A 164 11.35 0.04 -10.28
N GLY A 165 11.28 1.29 -10.73
CA GLY A 165 12.35 1.88 -11.54
C GLY A 165 12.51 1.09 -12.84
N SER A 166 13.67 0.48 -13.07
CA SER A 166 13.93 -0.39 -14.22
C SER A 166 13.68 -1.88 -13.95
N MET A 167 13.37 -2.27 -12.70
CA MET A 167 13.19 -3.67 -12.33
C MET A 167 11.75 -4.12 -12.59
N LEU A 168 11.59 -5.18 -13.38
CA LEU A 168 10.33 -5.90 -13.54
C LEU A 168 9.96 -6.59 -12.22
N LYS A 169 8.71 -6.43 -11.78
CA LYS A 169 8.17 -7.07 -10.57
C LYS A 169 7.17 -8.17 -10.90
N GLY A 170 6.51 -8.09 -12.05
CA GLY A 170 5.55 -9.09 -12.50
C GLY A 170 4.46 -8.49 -13.37
N VAL A 171 3.36 -9.23 -13.52
CA VAL A 171 2.17 -8.84 -14.27
C VAL A 171 0.98 -8.81 -13.33
N LEU A 172 0.23 -7.71 -13.40
CA LEU A 172 -1.03 -7.50 -12.71
C LEU A 172 -2.16 -7.63 -13.72
N VAL A 173 -3.21 -8.35 -13.33
CA VAL A 173 -4.47 -8.44 -14.07
C VAL A 173 -5.59 -8.01 -13.14
N GLU A 174 -6.29 -6.94 -13.49
CA GLU A 174 -7.52 -6.53 -12.84
C GLU A 174 -8.71 -7.09 -13.62
N VAL A 175 -9.67 -7.70 -12.93
CA VAL A 175 -10.93 -8.17 -13.50
C VAL A 175 -12.08 -7.51 -12.74
N GLU A 176 -12.88 -6.71 -13.43
CA GLU A 176 -14.14 -6.17 -12.93
C GLU A 176 -15.29 -7.01 -13.50
N TYR A 177 -16.22 -7.44 -12.65
CA TYR A 177 -17.50 -8.02 -13.06
C TYR A 177 -18.61 -6.99 -12.89
N LEU A 178 -19.14 -6.51 -14.02
CA LEU A 178 -20.06 -5.37 -14.10
C LEU A 178 -21.44 -5.61 -13.47
N PRO A 179 -22.05 -6.81 -13.56
CA PRO A 179 -23.37 -7.05 -12.99
C PRO A 179 -23.42 -7.12 -11.45
N ALA A 180 -22.30 -7.41 -10.79
CA ALA A 180 -22.28 -7.55 -9.33
C ALA A 180 -22.03 -6.22 -8.61
N SER A 181 -22.79 -5.99 -7.55
CA SER A 181 -22.61 -4.86 -6.63
C SER A 181 -22.13 -5.28 -5.24
N THR A 182 -22.11 -6.57 -4.92
CA THR A 182 -21.64 -7.12 -3.65
C THR A 182 -20.53 -8.14 -3.90
N LEU A 183 -19.54 -8.20 -2.99
CA LEU A 183 -18.37 -9.07 -3.16
C LEU A 183 -18.76 -10.55 -3.32
N GLU A 184 -19.74 -11.01 -2.55
CA GLU A 184 -20.22 -12.39 -2.57
C GLU A 184 -20.75 -12.82 -3.94
N GLN A 185 -21.44 -11.91 -4.64
CA GLN A 185 -21.94 -12.16 -6.00
C GLN A 185 -20.82 -12.18 -7.04
N GLY A 186 -19.84 -11.28 -6.92
CA GLY A 186 -18.81 -11.10 -7.93
C GLY A 186 -17.61 -12.04 -7.79
N GLU A 187 -17.22 -12.41 -6.56
CA GLU A 187 -15.99 -13.15 -6.31
C GLU A 187 -15.97 -14.52 -6.99
N ALA A 188 -17.04 -15.30 -6.83
CA ALA A 188 -17.13 -16.64 -7.42
C ALA A 188 -17.06 -16.61 -8.95
N VAL A 189 -17.72 -15.63 -9.57
CA VAL A 189 -17.74 -15.43 -11.02
C VAL A 189 -16.35 -15.02 -11.54
N ILE A 190 -15.68 -14.10 -10.84
CA ILE A 190 -14.32 -13.66 -11.20
C ILE A 190 -13.32 -14.82 -11.06
N ARG A 191 -13.44 -15.64 -10.01
CA ARG A 191 -12.58 -16.84 -9.84
C ARG A 191 -12.74 -17.81 -11.00
N ASP A 192 -13.98 -18.16 -11.35
CA ASP A 192 -14.27 -19.05 -12.47
C ASP A 192 -13.72 -18.48 -13.80
N PHE A 193 -13.91 -17.17 -14.05
CA PHE A 193 -13.34 -16.52 -15.22
C PHE A 193 -11.81 -16.61 -15.30
N ILE A 194 -11.12 -16.39 -14.17
CA ILE A 194 -9.66 -16.48 -14.09
C ILE A 194 -9.19 -17.92 -14.31
N ASP A 195 -9.87 -18.91 -13.73
CA ASP A 195 -9.55 -20.33 -13.88
C ASP A 195 -9.72 -20.77 -15.34
N GLN A 196 -10.77 -20.29 -16.02
CA GLN A 196 -10.99 -20.55 -17.44
C GLN A 196 -9.94 -19.87 -18.36
N LEU A 197 -9.35 -18.75 -17.95
CA LEU A 197 -8.22 -18.15 -18.69
C LEU A 197 -6.91 -18.94 -18.57
N GLU A 198 -6.88 -19.96 -17.71
CA GLU A 198 -5.74 -20.83 -17.45
C GLU A 198 -4.47 -20.02 -17.12
N LEU A 199 -4.62 -18.91 -16.40
CA LEU A 199 -3.52 -17.98 -16.10
C LEU A 199 -2.35 -18.70 -15.40
N PRO A 200 -1.10 -18.20 -15.54
CA PRO A 200 0.07 -18.88 -15.00
C PRO A 200 -0.05 -19.11 -13.49
N SER A 201 -0.13 -20.37 -13.05
CA SER A 201 -0.23 -20.72 -11.63
C SER A 201 1.15 -21.02 -11.04
N GLY A 202 1.33 -20.75 -9.75
CA GLY A 202 2.60 -20.96 -9.07
C GLY A 202 2.57 -20.51 -7.60
N ALA A 203 3.57 -20.91 -6.83
CA ALA A 203 3.59 -20.67 -5.38
C ALA A 203 3.50 -19.18 -4.96
N ASN A 204 3.88 -18.27 -5.85
CA ASN A 204 3.89 -16.82 -5.58
C ASN A 204 2.78 -16.06 -6.33
N VAL A 205 1.98 -16.76 -7.13
CA VAL A 205 0.82 -16.19 -7.83
C VAL A 205 -0.29 -15.98 -6.82
N ARG A 206 -0.96 -14.83 -6.86
CA ARG A 206 -1.98 -14.48 -5.88
C ARG A 206 -3.18 -13.83 -6.55
N LEU A 207 -4.35 -14.17 -6.03
CA LEU A 207 -5.62 -13.54 -6.35
C LEU A 207 -6.13 -12.83 -5.09
N TYR A 208 -6.35 -11.52 -5.20
CA TYR A 208 -6.76 -10.64 -4.12
C TYR A 208 -8.20 -10.18 -4.34
N PHE A 209 -8.99 -10.32 -3.28
CA PHE A 209 -10.32 -9.74 -3.13
C PHE A 209 -10.34 -8.87 -1.87
N SER A 210 -11.32 -8.00 -1.75
CA SER A 210 -11.35 -7.06 -0.62
C SER A 210 -11.76 -7.83 0.63
N GLN A 211 -10.89 -7.83 1.63
CA GLN A 211 -11.23 -8.31 2.97
C GLN A 211 -11.55 -7.14 3.92
N ALA A 212 -11.79 -5.95 3.37
CA ALA A 212 -11.93 -4.74 4.17
C ALA A 212 -13.22 -4.77 5.00
N VAL A 213 -13.07 -4.98 6.30
CA VAL A 213 -14.10 -4.70 7.31
C VAL A 213 -14.04 -3.20 7.61
N ARG A 214 -15.14 -2.48 7.37
CA ARG A 214 -15.21 -1.05 7.69
C ARG A 214 -15.72 -0.84 9.10
N SER A 215 -15.26 0.24 9.71
CA SER A 215 -15.82 0.71 10.97
C SER A 215 -17.31 1.00 10.79
N GLY A 216 -18.15 0.16 11.39
CA GLY A 216 -19.62 0.27 11.32
C GLY A 216 -20.30 -0.82 10.51
N ASP A 217 -19.57 -1.70 9.83
CA ASP A 217 -20.16 -2.89 9.19
C ASP A 217 -20.72 -3.81 10.28
N LYS A 218 -22.00 -4.17 10.16
CA LYS A 218 -22.59 -5.20 11.03
C LYS A 218 -22.28 -6.58 10.45
N GLU A 219 -21.92 -7.49 11.35
CA GLU A 219 -21.68 -8.87 11.00
C GLU A 219 -22.95 -9.48 10.35
N GLY A 220 -22.82 -9.92 9.09
CA GLY A 220 -23.91 -10.55 8.33
C GLY A 220 -24.76 -9.63 7.46
N GLU A 221 -24.49 -8.32 7.37
CA GLU A 221 -25.14 -7.47 6.36
C GLU A 221 -24.38 -7.52 5.02
N GLU A 222 -25.11 -7.78 3.92
CA GLU A 222 -24.57 -7.71 2.56
C GLU A 222 -24.10 -6.27 2.29
N ARG A 223 -22.79 -6.12 2.16
CA ARG A 223 -22.13 -4.83 1.98
C ARG A 223 -21.94 -4.53 0.50
N GLU A 224 -22.36 -3.33 0.08
CA GLU A 224 -22.07 -2.85 -1.27
C GLU A 224 -20.56 -2.66 -1.47
N PHE A 225 -20.06 -3.23 -2.58
CA PHE A 225 -18.72 -3.03 -3.06
C PHE A 225 -18.56 -1.58 -3.51
N SER A 226 -17.44 -0.98 -3.14
CA SER A 226 -17.17 0.43 -3.39
C SER A 226 -15.72 0.65 -3.82
N ILE A 227 -15.44 1.85 -4.29
CA ILE A 227 -14.12 2.19 -4.82
C ILE A 227 -12.97 2.04 -3.80
N LEU A 228 -13.24 2.21 -2.51
CA LEU A 228 -12.23 2.02 -1.46
C LEU A 228 -11.83 0.54 -1.30
N ASP A 229 -12.69 -0.40 -1.71
CA ASP A 229 -12.36 -1.83 -1.72
C ASP A 229 -11.31 -2.13 -2.79
N THR A 230 -11.51 -1.62 -4.01
CA THR A 230 -10.52 -1.66 -5.08
C THR A 230 -9.20 -1.02 -4.63
N GLY A 231 -9.27 0.16 -4.01
CA GLY A 231 -8.09 0.82 -3.44
C GLY A 231 -7.35 -0.06 -2.44
N MET A 232 -8.06 -0.69 -1.49
CA MET A 232 -7.47 -1.58 -0.50
C MET A 232 -6.81 -2.81 -1.13
N GLN A 233 -7.45 -3.45 -2.11
CA GLN A 233 -6.89 -4.58 -2.83
C GLN A 233 -5.55 -4.23 -3.48
N TYR A 234 -5.48 -3.08 -4.16
CA TYR A 234 -4.23 -2.60 -4.74
C TYR A 234 -3.17 -2.32 -3.68
N MET A 235 -3.53 -1.66 -2.58
CA MET A 235 -2.58 -1.36 -1.50
C MET A 235 -2.08 -2.61 -0.77
N GLU A 236 -2.86 -3.69 -0.74
CA GLU A 236 -2.44 -4.98 -0.20
C GLU A 236 -1.48 -5.69 -1.15
N LEU A 237 -1.83 -5.76 -2.44
CA LEU A 237 -1.02 -6.36 -3.49
C LEU A 237 0.35 -5.67 -3.61
N LEU A 238 0.34 -4.34 -3.63
CA LEU A 238 1.53 -3.51 -3.87
C LEU A 238 2.39 -3.29 -2.62
N ARG A 239 1.97 -3.82 -1.47
CA ARG A 239 2.77 -3.78 -0.23
C ARG A 239 4.06 -4.59 -0.33
N LEU A 240 4.23 -5.42 -1.37
CA LEU A 240 5.41 -6.23 -1.75
C LEU A 240 6.39 -6.43 -0.58
N ARG A 241 6.13 -7.48 0.21
CA ARG A 241 6.99 -7.94 1.31
C ARG A 241 8.23 -8.67 0.79
#